data_AF-A0A0C3S5L0-F1
#
_entry.id   AF-A0A0C3S5L0-F1
#
_cell.length_a   1.000
_cell.length_b   1.000
_cell.length_c   1.000
_cell.angle_alpha   90.00
_cell.angle_beta   90.00
_cell.angle_gamma   90.00
#
_symmetry.space_group_name_H-M   'P 1'
#
loop_
_entity.id
_entity.type
_entity.pdbx_description
1 polymer ?
#
loop_
_entity_poly.entity_id
_entity_poly.type
_entity_poly.pdbx_seq_one_letter_code
_entity_poly.pdbx_strand_id
1 'polypeptide(L)'
;MSFRSTSRSPPPPPTSAPPPSYHAATSDSFGSAPPAPTAMVMDDASGSALSYSNPSQDEPGDLARRQQRPLAMPSLPILPLPVNQDVTLRWTSPTPIPDITITAPVTYTFSQLGCNTMLLLPPPDQPDSRPIYHISVEMNCLTQASIITTLRRGSSEHGIYVGEFEYL
;
A
#
# COMPACT_ATOMS: atom_id res chain seq x y z
N MET A 1 29.24 -0.57 70.65
CA MET A 1 28.63 -1.21 69.45
C MET A 1 29.37 -0.68 68.24
N SER A 2 30.11 -1.53 67.52
CA SER A 2 30.93 -1.15 66.36
C SER A 2 30.25 -1.61 65.07
N PHE A 3 30.06 -0.71 64.11
CA PHE A 3 29.53 -1.04 62.79
C PHE A 3 30.70 -1.31 61.82
N ARG A 4 30.80 -2.53 61.31
CA ARG A 4 31.70 -2.87 60.20
C ARG A 4 31.06 -2.40 58.90
N SER A 5 31.69 -1.40 58.28
CA SER A 5 31.33 -0.95 56.93
C SER A 5 31.95 -1.88 55.90
N THR A 6 31.14 -2.70 55.23
CA THR A 6 31.61 -3.52 54.10
C THR A 6 31.47 -2.70 52.82
N SER A 7 32.58 -2.13 52.37
CA SER A 7 32.71 -1.54 51.04
C SER A 7 32.53 -2.63 49.97
N ARG A 8 31.42 -2.61 49.24
CA ARG A 8 31.22 -3.43 48.04
C ARG A 8 31.66 -2.63 46.82
N SER A 9 32.66 -3.13 46.12
CA SER A 9 33.09 -2.58 44.82
C SER A 9 31.96 -2.70 43.78
N PRO A 10 31.85 -1.74 42.85
CA PRO A 10 30.86 -1.79 41.77
C PRO A 10 31.19 -2.90 40.75
N PRO A 11 30.17 -3.45 40.07
CA PRO A 11 30.36 -4.45 39.03
C PRO A 11 31.06 -3.87 37.79
N PRO A 12 31.80 -4.68 37.03
CA PRO A 12 32.43 -4.24 35.78
C PRO A 12 31.38 -3.92 34.71
N PRO A 13 31.70 -3.02 33.75
CA PRO A 13 30.81 -2.70 32.65
C PRO A 13 30.60 -3.89 31.71
N PRO A 14 29.45 -3.98 31.01
CA PRO A 14 29.20 -5.02 30.03
C PRO A 14 30.19 -4.91 28.86
N THR A 15 30.79 -6.04 28.51
CA THR A 15 31.74 -6.15 27.40
C THR A 15 31.00 -5.88 26.09
N SER A 16 31.46 -4.85 25.35
CA SER A 16 30.93 -4.49 24.03
C SER A 16 31.04 -5.68 23.08
N ALA A 17 29.90 -6.17 22.58
CA ALA A 17 29.89 -7.18 21.53
C ALA A 17 30.42 -6.56 20.22
N PRO A 18 31.24 -7.28 19.45
CA PRO A 18 31.69 -6.79 18.15
C PRO A 18 30.50 -6.64 17.19
N PRO A 19 30.52 -5.64 16.28
CA PRO A 19 29.49 -5.50 15.27
C PRO A 19 29.48 -6.72 14.33
N PRO A 20 28.31 -7.07 13.75
CA PRO A 20 28.24 -8.14 12.77
C PRO A 20 29.12 -7.83 11.55
N SER A 21 29.98 -8.77 11.18
CA SER A 21 30.79 -8.72 9.97
C SER A 21 29.88 -8.78 8.74
N TYR A 22 29.76 -7.67 8.02
CA TYR A 22 29.15 -7.68 6.69
C TYR A 22 30.19 -8.22 5.70
N HIS A 23 30.00 -9.45 5.23
CA HIS A 23 30.72 -9.93 4.06
C HIS A 23 30.24 -9.12 2.86
N ALA A 24 31.14 -8.33 2.28
CA ALA A 24 30.92 -7.70 1.00
C ALA A 24 30.69 -8.79 -0.05
N ALA A 25 29.49 -8.85 -0.63
CA ALA A 25 29.21 -9.70 -1.77
C ALA A 25 30.13 -9.27 -2.92
N THR A 26 31.04 -10.17 -3.29
CA THR A 26 31.94 -10.02 -4.42
C THR A 26 31.10 -9.94 -5.69
N SER A 27 31.27 -8.85 -6.45
CA SER A 27 30.62 -8.67 -7.75
C SER A 27 31.23 -9.65 -8.75
N ASP A 28 30.65 -10.84 -8.87
CA ASP A 28 31.02 -11.76 -9.94
C ASP A 28 30.44 -11.27 -11.26
N SER A 29 31.36 -11.11 -12.20
CA SER A 29 31.15 -10.66 -13.57
C SER A 29 30.46 -11.76 -14.37
N PHE A 30 29.18 -11.59 -14.70
CA PHE A 30 28.54 -12.38 -15.76
C PHE A 30 28.64 -11.64 -17.09
N GLY A 31 29.82 -11.79 -17.72
CA GLY A 31 29.93 -11.71 -19.16
C GLY A 31 29.42 -13.01 -19.77
N SER A 32 28.21 -12.99 -20.31
CA SER A 32 27.77 -13.97 -21.31
C SER A 32 26.77 -13.31 -22.25
N ALA A 33 27.14 -13.29 -23.52
CA ALA A 33 26.32 -12.79 -24.61
C ALA A 33 24.97 -13.53 -24.68
N PRO A 34 23.88 -12.87 -25.12
CA PRO A 34 22.62 -13.56 -25.34
C PRO A 34 22.73 -14.53 -26.53
N PRO A 35 22.21 -15.76 -26.44
CA PRO A 35 22.04 -16.61 -27.62
C PRO A 35 20.98 -15.99 -28.55
N ALA A 36 21.23 -16.09 -29.86
CA ALA A 36 20.32 -15.64 -30.91
C ALA A 36 18.95 -16.34 -30.79
N PRO A 37 17.84 -15.67 -31.19
CA PRO A 37 16.52 -16.29 -31.19
C PRO A 37 16.44 -17.39 -32.26
N THR A 38 16.31 -18.64 -31.81
CA THR A 38 15.91 -19.76 -32.66
C THR A 38 14.49 -19.52 -33.15
N ALA A 39 14.31 -19.47 -34.47
CA ALA A 39 13.01 -19.39 -35.12
C ALA A 39 12.14 -20.59 -34.71
N MET A 40 11.04 -20.33 -34.02
CA MET A 40 9.98 -21.32 -33.80
C MET A 40 9.17 -21.43 -35.09
N VAL A 41 9.37 -22.55 -35.79
CA VAL A 41 8.50 -23.03 -36.87
C VAL A 41 7.14 -23.36 -36.23
N MET A 42 6.10 -22.62 -36.60
CA MET A 42 4.71 -22.96 -36.31
C MET A 42 4.18 -23.80 -37.46
N ASP A 43 4.11 -25.11 -37.23
CA ASP A 43 3.38 -26.06 -38.06
C ASP A 43 1.88 -26.04 -37.72
N ASP A 44 1.11 -26.27 -38.78
CA ASP A 44 -0.34 -26.29 -38.96
C ASP A 44 -1.08 -27.30 -38.05
N ALA A 45 -2.20 -26.88 -37.45
CA ALA A 45 -3.20 -27.78 -36.90
C ALA A 45 -4.57 -27.11 -36.68
N SER A 46 -5.42 -27.22 -37.70
CA SER A 46 -6.82 -27.69 -37.65
C SER A 46 -7.79 -27.09 -36.61
N GLY A 47 -8.76 -26.37 -37.15
CA GLY A 47 -9.95 -25.89 -36.44
C GLY A 47 -10.85 -27.01 -35.90
N SER A 48 -11.43 -26.74 -34.73
CA SER A 48 -12.50 -27.53 -34.15
C SER A 48 -13.74 -26.64 -34.00
N ALA A 49 -14.64 -26.75 -34.98
CA ALA A 49 -16.00 -26.23 -34.91
C ALA A 49 -16.86 -27.28 -34.17
N LEU A 50 -17.33 -26.94 -32.97
CA LEU A 50 -18.33 -27.77 -32.28
C LEU A 50 -19.71 -27.43 -32.83
N SER A 51 -20.26 -28.43 -33.49
CA SER A 51 -21.61 -28.53 -34.04
C SER A 51 -22.67 -28.40 -32.94
N TYR A 52 -23.74 -27.65 -33.21
CA TYR A 52 -25.02 -27.85 -32.55
C TYR A 52 -26.11 -28.07 -33.59
N SER A 53 -26.78 -29.20 -33.42
CA SER A 53 -27.77 -29.78 -34.31
C SER A 53 -29.07 -28.99 -34.30
N ASN A 54 -29.64 -28.81 -35.49
CA ASN A 54 -30.97 -28.26 -35.72
C ASN A 54 -31.95 -29.42 -35.97
N PRO A 55 -33.12 -29.46 -35.31
CA PRO A 55 -34.28 -30.10 -35.87
C PRO A 55 -35.35 -29.05 -36.22
N SER A 56 -35.63 -28.94 -37.52
CA SER A 56 -36.82 -28.29 -38.05
C SER A 56 -38.08 -29.02 -37.59
N GLN A 57 -39.10 -28.27 -37.18
CA GLN A 57 -40.46 -28.79 -37.16
C GLN A 57 -41.45 -27.69 -37.57
N ASP A 58 -42.27 -28.06 -38.55
CA ASP A 58 -43.18 -27.26 -39.36
C ASP A 58 -44.25 -26.44 -38.62
N GLU A 59 -44.60 -25.30 -39.23
CA GLU A 59 -45.75 -24.41 -38.99
C GLU A 59 -47.11 -25.13 -39.13
N PRO A 60 -48.20 -24.64 -38.50
CA PRO A 60 -49.07 -23.70 -39.24
C PRO A 60 -49.68 -22.58 -38.37
N GLY A 61 -49.89 -21.43 -39.00
CA GLY A 61 -50.32 -20.19 -38.34
C GLY A 61 -51.73 -20.22 -37.73
N ASP A 62 -51.98 -19.22 -36.88
CA ASP A 62 -53.31 -18.64 -36.77
C ASP A 62 -53.26 -17.22 -36.19
N LEU A 63 -53.87 -16.31 -36.95
CA LEU A 63 -54.09 -14.91 -36.63
C LEU A 63 -55.08 -14.81 -35.48
N ALA A 64 -54.60 -14.77 -34.24
CA ALA A 64 -55.44 -14.46 -33.09
C ALA A 64 -54.77 -13.47 -32.15
N ARG A 65 -54.76 -12.23 -32.62
CA ARG A 65 -54.85 -10.98 -31.86
C ARG A 65 -55.66 -11.15 -30.57
N ARG A 66 -55.01 -11.51 -29.45
CA ARG A 66 -55.57 -11.34 -28.12
C ARG A 66 -54.59 -10.59 -27.24
N GLN A 67 -54.96 -9.33 -27.00
CA GLN A 67 -54.34 -8.35 -26.12
C GLN A 67 -53.72 -8.98 -24.87
N GLN A 68 -52.40 -9.16 -24.86
CA GLN A 68 -51.66 -9.17 -23.61
C GLN A 68 -51.46 -7.71 -23.20
N ARG A 69 -52.35 -7.24 -22.32
CA ARG A 69 -52.20 -5.99 -21.57
C ARG A 69 -50.84 -6.03 -20.88
N PRO A 70 -49.91 -5.09 -21.15
CA PRO A 70 -48.75 -4.94 -20.28
C PRO A 70 -49.26 -4.62 -18.88
N LEU A 71 -48.86 -5.40 -17.88
CA LEU A 71 -49.07 -5.02 -16.49
C LEU A 71 -48.33 -3.69 -16.29
N ALA A 72 -49.09 -2.62 -16.08
CA ALA A 72 -48.53 -1.31 -15.77
C ALA A 72 -47.69 -1.45 -14.49
N MET A 73 -46.37 -1.33 -14.63
CA MET A 73 -45.52 -1.17 -13.46
C MET A 73 -45.87 0.18 -12.80
N PRO A 74 -46.00 0.25 -11.47
CA PRO A 74 -46.10 1.53 -10.80
C PRO A 74 -44.79 2.29 -11.05
N SER A 75 -44.88 3.39 -11.79
CA SER A 75 -43.77 4.32 -11.97
C SER A 75 -43.42 4.90 -10.60
N LEU A 76 -42.27 4.51 -10.04
CA LEU A 76 -41.71 5.22 -8.90
C LEU A 76 -41.44 6.67 -9.34
N PRO A 77 -41.71 7.67 -8.49
CA PRO A 77 -41.33 9.05 -8.80
C PRO A 77 -39.81 9.08 -8.97
N ILE A 78 -39.36 9.46 -10.17
CA ILE A 78 -37.96 9.75 -10.44
C ILE A 78 -37.63 11.00 -9.61
N LEU A 79 -36.99 10.80 -8.47
CA LEU A 79 -36.41 11.90 -7.72
C LEU A 79 -35.30 12.52 -8.58
N PRO A 80 -35.27 13.85 -8.76
CA PRO A 80 -34.18 14.48 -9.49
C PRO A 80 -32.87 14.13 -8.79
N LEU A 81 -31.91 13.54 -9.53
CA LEU A 81 -30.56 13.35 -9.02
C LEU A 81 -30.03 14.72 -8.57
N PRO A 82 -29.41 14.83 -7.39
CA PRO A 82 -28.82 16.08 -6.96
C PRO A 82 -27.78 16.50 -7.99
N VAL A 83 -28.08 17.61 -8.68
CA VAL A 83 -27.15 18.28 -9.59
C VAL A 83 -25.91 18.68 -8.76
N ASN A 84 -24.72 18.48 -9.33
CA ASN A 84 -23.39 18.81 -8.79
C ASN A 84 -23.43 19.68 -7.52
N GLN A 85 -23.25 19.05 -6.37
CA GLN A 85 -22.98 19.80 -5.14
C GLN A 85 -21.47 20.05 -5.08
N ASP A 86 -21.07 21.31 -5.23
CA ASP A 86 -19.71 21.73 -4.89
C ASP A 86 -19.51 21.52 -3.38
N VAL A 87 -18.81 20.45 -3.01
CA VAL A 87 -18.42 20.19 -1.62
C VAL A 87 -17.15 21.00 -1.34
N THR A 88 -17.34 22.21 -0.82
CA THR A 88 -16.21 23.01 -0.31
C THR A 88 -15.72 22.40 1.00
N LEU A 89 -14.66 21.60 0.94
CA LEU A 89 -13.93 21.14 2.14
C LEU A 89 -13.12 22.31 2.70
N ARG A 90 -13.74 23.12 3.57
CA ARG A 90 -13.06 24.22 4.25
C ARG A 90 -12.27 23.65 5.43
N TRP A 91 -10.94 23.70 5.37
CA TRP A 91 -10.10 23.44 6.55
C TRP A 91 -10.37 24.52 7.59
N THR A 92 -11.09 24.16 8.65
CA THR A 92 -11.24 25.02 9.82
C THR A 92 -10.06 24.74 10.74
N SER A 93 -9.20 25.74 10.96
CA SER A 93 -8.15 25.65 11.97
C SER A 93 -8.78 25.21 13.30
N PRO A 94 -8.29 24.13 13.93
CA PRO A 94 -8.86 23.67 15.18
C PRO A 94 -8.83 24.79 16.22
N THR A 95 -9.96 25.01 16.89
CA THR A 95 -10.10 26.00 17.96
C THR A 95 -9.08 25.68 19.05
N PRO A 96 -8.29 26.65 19.56
CA PRO A 96 -7.37 26.40 20.66
C PRO A 96 -8.18 25.96 21.87
N ILE A 97 -8.01 24.70 22.27
CA ILE A 97 -8.59 24.18 23.52
C ILE A 97 -7.84 24.87 24.66
N PRO A 98 -8.50 25.62 25.56
CA PRO A 98 -7.83 26.30 26.66
C PRO A 98 -7.48 25.30 27.77
N ASP A 99 -6.52 24.41 27.51
CA ASP A 99 -5.77 23.66 28.54
C ASP A 99 -4.58 22.85 28.01
N ILE A 100 -4.15 23.07 26.75
CA ILE A 100 -2.92 22.47 26.25
C ILE A 100 -1.74 23.19 26.90
N THR A 101 -1.26 22.64 28.02
CA THR A 101 0.08 22.93 28.50
C THR A 101 1.03 22.50 27.40
N ILE A 102 1.51 23.45 26.59
CA ILE A 102 2.46 23.17 25.51
C ILE A 102 3.71 22.60 26.18
N THR A 103 3.80 21.27 26.15
CA THR A 103 5.00 20.57 26.56
C THR A 103 6.09 20.99 25.58
N ALA A 104 7.34 21.07 26.05
CA ALA A 104 8.48 21.47 25.24
C ALA A 104 8.47 20.79 23.85
N PRO A 105 8.98 21.47 22.80
CA PRO A 105 8.97 20.94 21.45
C PRO A 105 9.59 19.53 21.39
N VAL A 106 8.91 18.61 20.71
CA VAL A 106 9.33 17.21 20.57
C VAL A 106 10.02 17.04 19.22
N THR A 107 11.28 16.62 19.22
CA THR A 107 12.08 16.41 18.00
C THR A 107 12.10 14.95 17.60
N TYR A 108 11.63 14.66 16.39
CA TYR A 108 11.74 13.34 15.77
C TYR A 108 12.90 13.32 14.78
N THR A 109 13.45 12.14 14.52
CA THR A 109 14.57 11.97 13.58
C THR A 109 14.18 11.08 12.41
N PHE A 110 14.47 11.54 11.19
CA PHE A 110 14.36 10.70 10.00
C PHE A 110 15.70 9.99 9.78
N SER A 111 15.66 8.67 9.70
CA SER A 111 16.83 7.82 9.45
C SER A 111 16.68 7.11 8.11
N GLN A 112 17.64 7.28 7.21
CA GLN A 112 17.58 6.66 5.89
C GLN A 112 17.89 5.16 5.99
N LEU A 113 16.96 4.33 5.50
CA LEU A 113 17.09 2.87 5.48
C LEU A 113 17.55 2.36 4.12
N GLY A 114 17.19 3.07 3.05
CA GLY A 114 17.49 2.70 1.66
C GLY A 114 17.32 3.89 0.71
N CYS A 115 17.43 3.64 -0.59
CA CYS A 115 17.34 4.69 -1.61
C CYS A 115 16.00 5.43 -1.61
N ASN A 116 14.90 4.72 -1.35
CA ASN A 116 13.55 5.28 -1.33
C ASN A 116 12.81 5.03 -0.02
N THR A 117 13.54 4.68 1.04
CA THR A 117 12.95 4.26 2.31
C THR A 117 13.62 4.93 3.49
N MET A 118 12.82 5.44 4.42
CA MET A 118 13.26 6.08 5.64
C MET A 118 12.42 5.63 6.83
N LEU A 119 12.98 5.75 8.03
CA LEU A 119 12.33 5.48 9.30
C LEU A 119 12.13 6.78 10.06
N LEU A 120 10.96 6.94 10.69
CA LEU A 120 10.74 7.98 11.70
C LEU A 120 11.04 7.41 13.08
N LEU A 121 12.06 7.96 13.73
CA LEU A 121 12.49 7.56 15.07
C LEU A 121 11.95 8.52 16.14
N PRO A 122 11.58 8.00 17.32
CA PRO A 122 11.20 8.83 18.46
C PRO A 122 12.39 9.66 18.97
N PRO A 123 12.13 10.68 19.80
CA PRO A 123 13.17 11.39 20.52
C PRO A 123 14.05 10.41 21.33
N PRO A 124 15.36 10.68 21.49
CA PRO A 124 16.27 9.80 22.22
C PRO A 124 15.92 9.68 23.72
N ASP A 125 15.19 10.65 24.27
CA ASP A 125 14.77 10.66 25.67
C ASP A 125 13.51 9.81 25.92
N GLN A 126 12.87 9.26 24.88
CA GLN A 126 11.76 8.34 25.06
C GLN A 126 12.25 6.95 25.48
N PRO A 127 11.49 6.25 26.35
CA PRO A 127 11.84 4.90 26.79
C PRO A 127 11.74 3.86 25.67
N ASP A 128 10.93 4.12 24.64
CA ASP A 128 10.81 3.28 23.45
C ASP A 128 11.61 3.92 22.31
N SER A 129 12.65 3.22 21.85
CA SER A 129 13.51 3.65 20.74
C SER A 129 13.12 3.03 19.40
N ARG A 130 12.02 2.27 19.34
CA ARG A 130 11.61 1.59 18.11
C ARG A 130 11.11 2.59 17.07
N PRO A 131 11.38 2.35 15.77
CA PRO A 131 10.84 3.18 14.71
C PRO A 131 9.31 3.27 14.78
N ILE A 132 8.80 4.48 14.69
CA ILE A 132 7.36 4.79 14.75
C ILE A 132 6.73 4.53 13.40
N TYR A 133 7.40 4.96 12.32
CA TYR A 133 6.93 4.78 10.96
C TYR A 133 8.03 4.33 10.01
N HIS A 134 7.62 3.52 9.04
CA HIS A 134 8.32 3.17 7.84
C HIS A 134 7.71 3.98 6.69
N ILE A 135 8.55 4.76 6.03
CA ILE A 135 8.16 5.67 4.95
C ILE A 135 8.84 5.16 3.68
N SER A 136 8.06 4.82 2.66
CA SER A 136 8.55 4.42 1.35
C SER A 136 8.07 5.37 0.27
N VAL A 137 8.89 5.56 -0.76
CA VAL A 137 8.63 6.41 -1.92
C VAL A 137 8.72 5.56 -3.17
N GLU A 138 7.68 5.58 -4.00
CA GLU A 138 7.56 4.72 -5.18
C GLU A 138 7.09 5.54 -6.39
N MET A 139 7.56 5.17 -7.58
CA MET A 139 7.11 5.80 -8.83
C MET A 139 5.80 5.15 -9.27
N ASN A 140 4.78 5.96 -9.55
CA ASN A 140 3.56 5.47 -10.18
C ASN A 140 3.86 5.17 -11.65
N CYS A 141 3.80 3.90 -12.05
CA CYS A 141 4.10 3.49 -13.41
C CYS A 141 2.98 3.79 -14.42
N LEU A 142 1.78 4.15 -13.93
CA LEU A 142 0.62 4.46 -14.77
C LEU A 142 0.57 5.93 -15.18
N THR A 143 1.16 6.80 -14.36
CA THR A 143 1.23 8.25 -14.58
C THR A 143 2.69 8.66 -14.61
N GLN A 144 3.21 8.88 -15.82
CA GLN A 144 4.57 9.39 -16.02
C GLN A 144 4.73 10.70 -15.25
N ALA A 145 5.61 10.70 -14.24
CA ALA A 145 5.92 11.77 -13.29
C ALA A 145 5.17 11.76 -11.95
N SER A 146 4.32 10.78 -11.67
CA SER A 146 3.71 10.69 -10.34
C SER A 146 4.55 9.85 -9.37
N ILE A 147 4.68 10.34 -8.13
CA ILE A 147 5.35 9.65 -7.03
C ILE A 147 4.37 9.44 -5.88
N ILE A 148 4.32 8.21 -5.36
CA ILE A 148 3.50 7.82 -4.22
C ILE A 148 4.42 7.67 -3.01
N THR A 149 4.12 8.37 -1.93
CA THR A 149 4.78 8.15 -0.64
C THR A 149 3.82 7.44 0.30
N THR A 150 4.24 6.31 0.83
CA THR A 150 3.44 5.47 1.74
C THR A 150 3.98 5.55 3.16
N LEU A 151 3.08 5.65 4.14
CA LEU A 151 3.39 5.60 5.56
C LEU A 151 2.81 4.34 6.19
N ARG A 152 3.66 3.58 6.88
CA ARG A 152 3.29 2.39 7.63
C ARG A 152 3.82 2.47 9.04
N ARG A 153 3.08 1.94 10.02
CA ARG A 153 3.48 1.95 11.42
C ARG A 153 4.53 0.87 11.70
N GLY A 154 5.58 1.23 12.43
CA GLY A 154 6.69 0.35 12.79
C GLY A 154 7.92 0.55 11.90
N SER A 155 8.80 -0.45 11.86
CA SER A 155 10.11 -0.38 11.20
C SER A 155 10.17 -1.09 9.84
N SER A 156 9.05 -1.55 9.31
CA SER A 156 8.98 -2.42 8.13
C SER A 156 7.84 -2.03 7.20
N GLU A 157 8.03 -2.33 5.91
CA GLU A 157 7.02 -2.26 4.85
C GLU A 157 5.79 -3.16 5.09
N HIS A 158 5.87 -4.15 5.98
CA HIS A 158 4.73 -4.96 6.39
C HIS A 158 3.95 -4.36 7.56
N GLY A 159 4.33 -3.16 8.01
CA GLY A 159 3.65 -2.42 9.05
C GLY A 159 2.20 -2.06 8.70
N ILE A 160 1.44 -1.69 9.72
CA ILE A 160 0.04 -1.26 9.56
C ILE A 160 0.01 -0.03 8.65
N TYR A 161 -0.78 -0.08 7.59
CA TYR A 161 -0.98 1.05 6.68
C TYR A 161 -1.63 2.23 7.42
N VAL A 162 -1.04 3.41 7.28
CA VAL A 162 -1.50 4.65 7.94
C VAL A 162 -2.06 5.61 6.91
N GLY A 163 -1.42 5.70 5.75
CA GLY A 163 -1.85 6.55 4.65
C GLY A 163 -0.79 6.64 3.57
N GLU A 164 -1.16 7.32 2.49
CA GLU A 164 -0.27 7.64 1.37
C GLU A 164 -0.61 9.03 0.82
N PHE A 165 0.33 9.61 0.10
CA PHE A 165 0.10 10.81 -0.69
C PHE A 165 0.82 10.71 -2.04
N GLU A 166 0.15 11.21 -3.07
CA GLU A 166 0.63 11.24 -4.44
C GLU A 166 1.01 12.68 -4.83
N TYR A 167 2.15 12.86 -5.50
CA TYR A 167 2.61 14.14 -6.05
C TYR A 167 2.88 14.04 -7.54
N LEU A 168 2.64 15.14 -8.26
CA LEU A 168 2.86 15.30 -9.71
C LEU A 168 4.08 16.18 -10.01
#